data_AF-A0A1H2H4G8-F1
#
_entry.id   AF-A0A1H2H4G8-F1
#
_cell.length_a   1.000
_cell.length_b   1.000
_cell.length_c   1.000
_cell.angle_alpha   90.00
_cell.angle_beta   90.00
_cell.angle_gamma   90.00
#
_symmetry.space_group_name_H-M   'P 1'
#
loop_
_entity.id
_entity.type
_entity.pdbx_description
1 polymer ?
#
loop_
_entity_poly.entity_id
_entity_poly.type
_entity_poly.pdbx_seq_one_letter_code
_entity_poly.pdbx_strand_id
1 'polypeptide(L)' 'MTFKLKKGQETFQVVDGPDAGRTYERGQEYETLPKGEEHRFEKVSVPTAALVKSKELKTTKEKK' A
#
# COMPACT_ATOMS: atom_id res chain seq x y z
N MET A 1 -4.58 15.21 -5.79
CA MET A 1 -3.27 14.54 -5.67
C MET A 1 -3.54 13.20 -5.01
N THR A 2 -3.07 12.11 -5.59
CA THR A 2 -3.24 10.77 -5.01
C THR A 2 -1.93 10.34 -4.37
N PHE A 3 -2.02 9.36 -3.48
CA PHE A 3 -0.89 8.77 -2.79
C PHE A 3 -0.86 7.27 -3.04
N LYS A 4 0.34 6.72 -3.20
CA LYS A 4 0.53 5.29 -3.41
C LYS A 4 1.64 4.78 -2.52
N LEU A 5 1.59 3.51 -2.16
CA LEU A 5 2.70 2.88 -1.46
C LEU A 5 3.99 2.95 -2.28
N LYS A 6 5.09 3.32 -1.61
CA LYS A 6 6.41 3.39 -2.25
C LYS A 6 6.77 2.07 -2.92
N LYS A 7 7.49 2.14 -4.03
CA LYS A 7 8.01 0.94 -4.72
C LYS A 7 8.84 0.08 -3.74
N GLY A 8 8.36 -1.13 -3.46
CA GLY A 8 8.99 -2.08 -2.52
C GLY A 8 8.35 -2.15 -1.14
N GLN A 9 7.34 -1.31 -0.85
CA GLN A 9 6.49 -1.49 0.33
C GLN A 9 5.48 -2.60 0.09
N GLU A 10 5.34 -3.48 1.08
CA GLU A 10 4.37 -4.56 1.08
C GLU A 10 2.99 -4.06 1.54
N THR A 11 1.96 -4.82 1.23
CA THR A 11 0.61 -4.57 1.76
C THR A 11 0.68 -4.58 3.28
N PHE A 12 0.15 -3.54 3.92
CA PHE A 12 0.13 -3.43 5.38
C PHE A 12 -1.21 -2.94 5.88
N GLN A 13 -1.54 -3.31 7.11
CA GLN A 13 -2.71 -2.82 7.81
C GLN A 13 -2.28 -1.74 8.81
N VAL A 14 -3.00 -0.62 8.81
CA VAL A 14 -2.84 0.39 9.84
C VAL A 14 -3.35 -0.18 11.14
N VAL A 15 -2.48 -0.22 12.14
CA VAL A 15 -2.79 -0.78 13.46
C VAL A 15 -3.08 0.29 14.51
N ASP A 16 -2.72 1.54 14.22
CA ASP A 16 -2.83 2.66 15.17
C ASP A 16 -3.50 3.90 14.53
N GLY A 17 -4.18 4.69 15.35
CA GLY A 17 -4.83 5.93 14.94
C GLY A 17 -6.27 5.80 14.42
N PRO A 18 -6.84 6.88 13.87
CA PRO A 18 -8.24 6.93 13.42
C PRO A 18 -8.53 6.02 12.21
N ASP A 19 -7.49 5.62 11.49
CA ASP A 19 -7.55 4.72 10.34
C ASP A 19 -7.14 3.28 10.72
N ALA A 20 -7.02 2.96 12.01
CA ALA A 20 -6.72 1.62 12.50
C ALA A 20 -7.74 0.62 11.98
N GLY A 21 -7.25 -0.50 11.44
CA GLY A 21 -8.02 -1.52 10.75
C GLY A 21 -8.02 -1.38 9.22
N ARG A 22 -7.56 -0.26 8.64
CA ARG A 22 -7.49 -0.10 7.17
C ARG A 22 -6.28 -0.79 6.57
N THR A 23 -6.49 -1.55 5.51
CA THR A 23 -5.42 -2.22 4.75
C THR A 23 -5.06 -1.39 3.52
N TYR A 24 -3.77 -1.10 3.37
CA TYR A 24 -3.20 -0.41 2.22
C TYR A 24 -2.42 -1.41 1.38
N GLU A 25 -2.86 -1.58 0.13
CA GLU A 25 -2.32 -2.54 -0.81
C GLU A 25 -1.33 -1.90 -1.77
N ARG A 26 -0.28 -2.67 -2.09
CA ARG A 26 0.72 -2.23 -3.05
C ARG A 26 0.10 -2.15 -4.43
N GLY A 27 0.17 -0.98 -5.05
CA GLY A 27 -0.38 -0.78 -6.38
C GLY A 27 -1.58 0.15 -6.39
N GLN A 28 -2.28 0.26 -5.26
CA GLN A 28 -3.49 1.04 -5.11
C GLN A 28 -3.18 2.51 -4.78
N GLU A 29 -4.04 3.39 -5.30
CA GLU A 29 -3.99 4.83 -5.06
C GLU A 29 -5.01 5.21 -4.00
N TYR A 30 -4.60 6.10 -3.11
CA TYR A 30 -5.36 6.55 -1.95
C TYR A 30 -5.42 8.07 -1.95
N GLU A 31 -6.57 8.63 -1.58
CA GLU A 31 -6.75 10.08 -1.46
C GLU A 31 -6.31 10.59 -0.08
N THR A 32 -6.35 9.71 0.93
CA THR A 32 -6.04 10.01 2.33
C THR A 32 -4.95 9.08 2.85
N LEU A 33 -4.01 9.64 3.60
CA LEU A 33 -2.96 8.88 4.27
C LEU A 33 -3.27 8.69 5.75
N PRO A 34 -2.96 7.51 6.31
CA PRO A 34 -3.05 7.28 7.74
C PRO A 34 -1.96 8.06 8.48
N LYS A 35 -2.34 8.64 9.63
CA LYS A 35 -1.43 9.43 10.47
C LYS A 35 -0.34 8.52 11.06
N GLY A 36 0.93 8.88 10.87
CA GLY A 36 2.09 8.10 11.36
C GLY A 36 2.74 7.19 10.30
N GLU A 37 1.96 6.64 9.37
CA GLU A 37 2.47 5.78 8.29
C GLU A 37 2.67 6.55 6.96
N GLU A 38 2.52 7.88 6.96
CA GLU A 38 2.69 8.76 5.79
C GLU A 38 4.04 8.56 5.08
N HIS A 39 5.07 8.22 5.85
CA HIS A 39 6.42 7.96 5.36
C HIS A 39 6.53 6.75 4.41
N ARG A 40 5.54 5.85 4.41
CA ARG A 40 5.47 4.66 3.54
C ARG A 40 4.81 4.95 2.18
N PHE A 41 4.18 6.11 2.05
CA PHE A 41 3.53 6.53 0.81
C PHE A 41 4.38 7.55 0.04
N GLU A 42 4.17 7.61 -1.26
CA GLU A 42 4.67 8.66 -2.15
C GLU A 42 3.51 9.44 -2.77
N LYS A 43 3.71 10.75 -2.95
CA LYS A 43 2.75 11.63 -3.64
C LYS A 43 2.85 11.39 -5.13
N VAL A 44 1.74 11.02 -5.74
CA VAL A 44 1.65 10.77 -7.18
C VAL A 44 0.83 11.91 -7.82
N SER A 45 1.48 12.64 -8.73
CA SER A 45 0.81 13.62 -9.58
C SER A 45 0.62 12.93 -10.93
N VAL A 46 -0.54 12.31 -11.14
CA VAL A 46 -0.82 11.51 -12.36
C VAL A 46 -0.56 12.33 -13.63
N PRO A 47 0.14 11.72 -14.60
CA PRO A 47 -0.59 10.92 -15.59
C PRO A 47 -0.04 9.49 -15.71
N THR A 48 -0.94 8.52 -15.56
CA THR A 48 -0.95 7.16 -16.16
C THR A 48 0.39 6.58 -16.65
N ALA A 49 1.02 5.64 -15.92
CA ALA A 49 1.85 4.57 -16.56
C ALA A 49 2.56 3.58 -15.61
N ALA A 50 2.77 3.84 -14.32
CA ALA A 50 3.72 3.04 -13.55
C ALA A 50 3.09 1.98 -12.62
N LEU A 51 3.23 0.73 -13.06
CA LEU A 51 3.53 -0.43 -12.20
C LEU A 51 2.35 -1.25 -11.66
N VAL A 52 1.56 -1.82 -12.57
CA VAL A 52 1.03 -3.18 -12.44
C VAL A 52 2.19 -4.16 -12.70
N LYS A 53 3.15 -4.29 -11.77
CA LYS A 53 4.22 -5.29 -11.90
C LYS A 53 4.84 -5.66 -10.56
N SER A 54 4.11 -6.39 -9.74
CA SER A 54 4.65 -7.22 -8.63
C SER A 54 3.57 -8.24 -8.30
N LYS A 55 3.57 -9.41 -8.95
CA LYS A 55 4.06 -10.67 -8.33
C LYS A 55 3.44 -10.83 -6.94
N GLU A 56 2.30 -11.50 -6.81
CA GLU A 56 2.26 -12.96 -6.68
C GLU A 56 3.49 -13.46 -5.92
N LEU A 57 3.37 -13.62 -4.59
CA LEU A 57 4.11 -14.66 -3.88
C LEU A 57 3.55 -14.96 -2.49
N LYS A 58 3.19 -16.24 -2.31
CA LYS A 58 3.13 -17.04 -1.07
C LYS A 58 1.90 -16.90 -0.17
N THR A 59 0.79 -17.51 -0.62
CA THR A 59 0.11 -18.48 0.24
C THR A 59 0.74 -19.85 0.00
N THR A 60 1.81 -20.18 0.72
CA THR A 60 2.21 -21.58 0.90
C THR A 60 1.89 -21.90 2.35
N LYS A 61 0.66 -22.38 2.59
CA LYS A 61 0.28 -23.02 3.85
C LYS A 61 0.42 -24.52 3.64
N GLU A 62 1.64 -24.99 3.85
CA GLU A 62 1.95 -26.38 4.13
C GLU A 62 1.28 -26.75 5.46
N LYS A 63 0.34 -27.71 5.42
CA LYS A 63 -0.20 -28.48 6.56
C LYS A 63 -1.16 -29.51 5.94
N LYS A 64 -1.09 -30.82 6.14
CA LYS A 64 -0.27 -31.74 6.94
C LYS A 64 -0.57 -33.14 6.39
#